data_AF-A0A949ZHI4-F1
#
_entry.id   AF-A0A949ZHI4-F1
#
_cell.length_a   1.000
_cell.length_b   1.000
_cell.length_c   1.000
_cell.angle_alpha   90.00
_cell.angle_beta   90.00
_cell.angle_gamma   90.00
#
_symmetry.space_group_name_H-M   'P 1'
#
loop_
_entity.id
_entity.type
_entity.pdbx_description
1 polymer ?
#
loop_
_entity_poly.entity_id
_entity_poly.type
_entity_poly.pdbx_seq_one_letter_code
_entity_poly.pdbx_strand_id
1 'polypeptide(L)'
;MTRRQRYDKATYYRGVRMVPYDLLKELALAMAGTLVLILVLAAVLSSPDVASVTIQSWAQNDPVDFVTTANSELAGTSTSSDYGPPYNTGNGSLQTWAFFRPQAWAGVHQPVNSAQEFVLTPLQLASGSDPSISSALNQFNA
;
A
#
# COMPACT_ATOMS: atom_id res chain seq x y z
N MET A 1 16.05 -38.18 45.19
CA MET A 1 16.87 -37.16 44.52
C MET A 1 17.95 -37.85 43.70
N THR A 2 17.79 -37.96 42.39
CA THR A 2 18.75 -38.64 41.49
C THR A 2 19.80 -37.65 40.99
N ARG A 3 21.07 -37.90 41.31
CA ARG A 3 22.22 -37.06 40.95
C ARG A 3 22.47 -37.18 39.43
N ARG A 4 22.23 -36.10 38.66
CA ARG A 4 22.59 -36.06 37.22
C ARG A 4 24.09 -36.29 37.07
N GLN A 5 24.47 -37.40 36.43
CA GLN A 5 25.85 -37.74 36.12
C GLN A 5 26.36 -36.76 35.06
N ARG A 6 27.32 -35.89 35.43
CA ARG A 6 27.95 -34.95 34.50
C ARG A 6 29.03 -35.71 33.73
N TYR A 7 28.79 -35.97 32.45
CA TYR A 7 29.80 -36.49 31.54
C TYR A 7 30.73 -35.35 31.12
N ASP A 8 32.04 -35.61 31.13
CA ASP A 8 33.02 -34.68 30.56
C ASP A 8 32.90 -34.65 29.03
N LYS A 9 33.25 -33.51 28.42
CA LYS A 9 33.19 -33.29 26.97
C LYS A 9 33.97 -34.39 26.22
N ALA A 10 35.12 -34.82 26.73
CA ALA A 10 35.92 -35.87 26.11
C ALA A 10 35.19 -37.23 26.03
N THR A 11 34.43 -37.58 27.08
CA THR A 11 33.61 -38.80 27.10
C THR A 11 32.37 -38.65 26.23
N TYR A 12 31.76 -37.46 26.23
CA TYR A 12 30.55 -37.16 25.45
C TYR A 12 30.80 -37.17 23.93
N TYR A 13 31.94 -36.67 23.47
CA TYR A 13 32.31 -36.59 22.05
C TYR A 13 33.21 -37.74 21.57
N ARG A 14 33.33 -38.84 22.34
CA ARG A 14 34.21 -39.96 21.99
C ARG A 14 33.78 -40.62 20.68
N GLY A 15 34.72 -40.74 19.73
CA GLY A 15 34.47 -41.34 18.41
C GLY A 15 33.83 -40.39 17.39
N VAL A 16 33.53 -39.15 17.77
CA VAL A 16 33.01 -38.11 16.87
C VAL A 16 34.17 -37.25 16.36
N ARG A 17 34.32 -37.17 15.03
CA ARG A 17 35.32 -36.30 14.40
C ARG A 17 34.88 -34.84 14.55
N MET A 18 35.51 -34.11 15.47
CA MET A 18 35.28 -32.68 15.66
C MET A 18 36.13 -31.88 14.67
N VAL A 19 35.54 -30.85 14.06
CA VAL A 19 36.23 -29.86 13.22
C VAL A 19 36.17 -28.52 13.96
N PRO A 20 37.26 -27.72 13.99
CA PRO A 20 37.21 -26.40 14.59
C PRO A 20 36.13 -25.55 13.89
N TYR A 21 35.14 -25.13 14.66
CA TYR A 21 34.04 -24.29 14.19
C TYR A 21 34.37 -22.83 14.49
N ASP A 22 34.56 -22.04 13.44
CA ASP A 22 34.80 -20.61 13.57
C ASP A 22 33.50 -19.85 13.35
N LEU A 23 32.92 -19.40 14.46
CA LEU A 23 31.68 -18.62 14.47
C LEU A 23 31.80 -17.34 13.60
N LEU A 24 32.97 -16.70 13.58
CA LEU A 24 33.16 -15.46 12.81
C LEU A 24 33.16 -15.75 11.31
N LYS A 25 33.76 -16.86 10.89
CA LYS A 25 33.74 -17.30 9.49
C LYS A 25 32.34 -17.59 9.00
N GLU A 26 31.55 -18.35 9.77
CA GLU A 26 30.20 -18.74 9.38
C GLU A 26 29.24 -17.55 9.39
N LEU A 27 29.38 -16.64 10.35
CA LEU A 27 28.65 -15.37 10.35
C LEU A 27 28.99 -14.53 9.12
N ALA A 28 30.27 -14.41 8.78
CA ALA A 28 30.71 -13.66 7.60
C ALA A 28 30.14 -14.25 6.29
N LEU A 29 30.15 -15.57 6.15
CA LEU A 29 29.57 -16.26 4.99
C LEU A 29 28.05 -16.11 4.92
N ALA A 30 27.36 -16.23 6.06
CA ALA A 30 25.92 -16.03 6.14
C ALA A 30 25.52 -14.59 5.77
N MET A 31 26.25 -13.59 6.27
CA MET A 31 26.03 -12.18 5.93
C MET A 31 26.30 -11.91 4.44
N ALA A 32 27.38 -12.45 3.88
CA ALA A 32 27.71 -12.30 2.47
C ALA A 32 26.62 -12.94 1.58
N GLY A 33 26.19 -14.16 1.90
CA GLY A 33 25.10 -14.83 1.20
C GLY A 33 23.77 -14.06 1.28
N THR A 34 23.45 -13.53 2.46
CA THR A 34 22.25 -12.71 2.66
C THR A 34 22.31 -11.40 1.86
N LEU A 35 23.46 -10.73 1.84
CA LEU A 35 23.66 -9.52 1.06
C LEU A 35 23.45 -9.78 -0.43
N VAL A 36 24.05 -10.86 -0.97
CA VAL A 36 23.87 -11.25 -2.36
C VAL A 36 22.39 -11.54 -2.66
N LEU A 37 21.71 -12.28 -1.78
CA LEU A 37 20.28 -12.55 -1.94
C LEU A 37 19.44 -11.27 -1.97
N ILE A 38 19.71 -10.32 -1.07
CA ILE A 38 19.04 -9.02 -1.04
C ILE A 38 19.27 -8.26 -2.34
N LEU A 39 20.50 -8.21 -2.85
CA LEU A 39 20.81 -7.51 -4.10
C LEU A 39 20.11 -8.14 -5.30
N VAL A 40 20.03 -9.47 -5.36
CA VAL A 40 19.30 -10.19 -6.41
C VAL A 40 17.80 -9.89 -6.34
N LEU A 41 17.21 -9.99 -5.14
CA LEU A 41 15.79 -9.69 -4.96
C LEU A 41 15.47 -8.23 -5.26
N ALA A 42 16.33 -7.30 -4.85
CA ALA A 42 16.18 -5.89 -5.18
C ALA A 42 16.25 -5.66 -6.70
N ALA A 43 17.20 -6.29 -7.39
CA ALA A 43 17.31 -6.15 -8.85
C ALA A 43 16.08 -6.70 -9.60
N VAL A 44 15.48 -7.80 -9.12
CA VAL A 44 14.35 -8.47 -9.80
C VAL A 44 13.00 -7.91 -9.37
N LEU A 45 12.84 -7.50 -8.11
CA LEU A 45 11.57 -7.07 -7.52
C LEU A 45 11.50 -5.57 -7.24
N SER A 46 12.52 -4.78 -7.59
CA SER A 46 12.44 -3.32 -7.47
C SER A 46 11.37 -2.77 -8.41
N SER A 47 10.68 -1.73 -7.93
CA SER A 47 9.77 -0.97 -8.76
C SER A 47 10.55 -0.13 -9.78
N PRO A 48 10.07 -0.01 -11.04
CA PRO A 48 10.58 0.98 -11.98
C PRO A 48 10.55 2.40 -11.37
N ASP A 49 11.60 3.18 -11.64
CA ASP A 49 11.62 4.60 -11.31
C ASP A 49 10.83 5.38 -12.37
N VAL A 50 9.56 5.63 -12.10
CA VAL A 50 8.66 6.38 -12.97
C VAL A 50 8.19 7.66 -12.28
N ALA A 51 8.16 8.76 -13.02
CA ALA A 51 7.70 10.04 -12.49
C ALA A 51 6.25 9.94 -11.99
N SER A 52 5.96 10.61 -10.88
CA SER A 52 4.60 10.67 -10.34
C SER A 52 3.65 11.33 -11.33
N VAL A 53 2.48 10.72 -11.52
CA VAL A 53 1.42 11.30 -12.35
C VAL A 53 0.88 12.56 -11.66
N THR A 54 0.74 13.64 -12.44
CA THR A 54 0.08 14.88 -12.00
C THR A 54 -1.26 15.02 -12.72
N ILE A 55 -2.20 15.76 -12.12
CA ILE A 55 -3.48 16.11 -12.75
C ILE A 55 -3.25 16.76 -14.12
N GLN A 56 -2.25 17.64 -14.23
CA GLN A 56 -1.87 18.27 -15.49
C GLN A 56 -1.44 17.23 -16.54
N SER A 57 -0.55 16.30 -16.17
CA SER A 57 -0.08 15.27 -17.11
C SER A 57 -1.19 14.32 -17.54
N TRP A 58 -2.11 13.97 -16.64
CA TRP A 58 -3.24 13.11 -16.95
C TRP A 58 -4.23 13.81 -17.88
N ALA A 59 -4.63 15.05 -17.56
CA ALA A 59 -5.54 15.83 -18.39
C ALA A 59 -4.99 16.12 -19.80
N GLN A 60 -3.66 16.19 -19.97
CA GLN A 60 -3.03 16.40 -21.27
C GLN A 60 -2.86 15.10 -22.07
N ASN A 61 -2.46 14.01 -21.40
CA ASN A 61 -2.15 12.75 -22.07
C ASN A 61 -3.41 11.90 -22.34
N ASP A 62 -4.41 11.97 -21.46
CA ASP A 62 -5.69 11.27 -21.61
C ASP A 62 -6.88 12.15 -21.12
N PRO A 63 -7.25 13.17 -21.90
CA PRO A 63 -8.32 14.10 -21.51
C PRO A 63 -9.70 13.44 -21.40
N VAL A 64 -9.96 12.39 -22.20
CA VAL A 64 -11.26 11.72 -22.21
C VAL A 64 -11.44 10.90 -20.94
N ASP A 65 -10.41 10.14 -20.54
CA ASP A 65 -10.42 9.41 -19.28
C ASP A 65 -10.51 10.35 -18.07
N PHE A 66 -9.78 11.48 -18.10
CA PHE A 66 -9.84 12.50 -17.06
C PHE A 66 -11.26 13.01 -16.81
N VAL A 67 -11.94 13.47 -17.87
CA VAL A 67 -13.30 14.01 -17.77
C VAL A 67 -14.32 12.93 -17.43
N THR A 68 -14.16 11.72 -17.99
CA THR A 68 -15.05 10.58 -17.69
C THR A 68 -14.95 10.20 -16.21
N THR A 69 -13.73 10.13 -15.68
CA THR A 69 -13.50 9.84 -14.27
C THR A 69 -14.08 10.93 -13.38
N ALA A 70 -13.79 12.21 -13.65
CA ALA A 70 -14.36 13.32 -12.88
C ALA A 70 -15.90 13.30 -12.87
N ASN A 71 -16.53 13.00 -14.02
CA ASN A 71 -17.99 12.85 -14.10
C ASN A 71 -18.50 11.66 -13.29
N SER A 72 -17.79 10.53 -13.28
CA SER A 72 -18.18 9.36 -12.47
C SER A 72 -18.05 9.64 -10.97
N GLU A 73 -17.04 10.41 -10.55
CA GLU A 73 -16.89 10.84 -9.16
C GLU A 73 -18.04 11.77 -8.74
N LEU A 74 -18.39 12.76 -9.58
CA LEU A 74 -19.53 13.65 -9.35
C LEU A 74 -20.88 12.90 -9.33
N ALA A 75 -21.03 11.89 -10.19
CA ALA A 75 -22.23 11.06 -10.26
C ALA A 75 -22.32 10.01 -9.13
N GLY A 76 -21.25 9.82 -8.34
CA GLY A 76 -21.18 8.80 -7.31
C GLY A 76 -21.16 7.36 -7.87
N THR A 77 -20.70 7.19 -9.12
CA THR A 77 -20.65 5.90 -9.81
C THR A 77 -19.23 5.39 -10.04
N SER A 78 -18.22 6.09 -9.54
CA SER A 78 -16.82 5.66 -9.61
C SER A 78 -16.56 4.49 -8.64
N THR A 79 -15.47 3.78 -8.87
CA THR A 79 -14.99 2.76 -7.93
C THR A 79 -14.66 3.38 -6.57
N SER A 80 -14.16 4.62 -6.53
CA SER A 80 -13.82 5.31 -5.29
C SER A 80 -15.08 5.68 -4.49
N SER A 81 -16.12 6.19 -5.14
CA SER A 81 -17.37 6.58 -4.50
C SER A 81 -18.16 5.38 -3.97
N ASP A 82 -18.02 4.21 -4.60
CA ASP A 82 -18.65 2.96 -4.18
C ASP A 82 -17.72 2.03 -3.38
N TYR A 83 -16.53 2.48 -2.99
CA TYR A 83 -15.53 1.60 -2.34
C TYR A 83 -16.04 0.87 -1.08
N GLY A 84 -16.65 1.62 -0.16
CA GLY A 84 -17.17 1.16 1.12
C GLY A 84 -16.35 1.58 2.35
N PRO A 85 -16.68 1.04 3.55
CA PRO A 85 -15.99 1.38 4.79
C PRO A 85 -14.49 1.06 4.73
N PRO A 86 -13.61 1.90 5.34
CA PRO A 86 -13.93 2.98 6.28
C PRO A 86 -14.20 4.35 5.63
N TYR A 87 -14.26 4.44 4.30
CA TYR A 87 -14.26 5.70 3.56
C TYR A 87 -15.65 6.22 3.23
N ASN A 88 -16.53 5.35 2.75
CA ASN A 88 -17.90 5.72 2.40
C ASN A 88 -18.86 4.56 2.64
N THR A 89 -20.13 4.78 2.34
CA THR A 89 -21.20 3.80 2.54
C THR A 89 -21.40 2.86 1.35
N GLY A 90 -20.48 2.88 0.37
CA GLY A 90 -20.49 2.00 -0.78
C GLY A 90 -20.29 0.52 -0.43
N ASN A 91 -20.42 -0.35 -1.43
CA ASN A 91 -20.33 -1.80 -1.23
C ASN A 91 -19.43 -2.54 -2.25
N GLY A 92 -18.72 -1.81 -3.11
CA GLY A 92 -17.88 -2.35 -4.17
C GLY A 92 -16.63 -3.10 -3.69
N SER A 93 -16.09 -2.80 -2.51
CA SER A 93 -14.85 -3.42 -1.98
C SER A 93 -14.98 -3.96 -0.55
N LEU A 94 -16.07 -4.68 -0.26
CA LEU A 94 -16.31 -5.27 1.06
C LEU A 94 -15.49 -6.56 1.31
N GLN A 95 -14.64 -6.56 2.34
CA GLN A 95 -14.05 -7.80 2.88
C GLN A 95 -15.11 -8.60 3.64
N THR A 96 -15.49 -9.74 3.08
CA THR A 96 -16.57 -10.57 3.62
C THR A 96 -16.20 -12.04 3.56
N TRP A 97 -16.47 -12.77 4.64
CA TRP A 97 -16.35 -14.23 4.68
C TRP A 97 -17.51 -14.82 5.48
N ALA A 98 -18.47 -15.42 4.77
CA ALA A 98 -19.75 -15.88 5.35
C ALA A 98 -20.44 -14.76 6.18
N PHE A 99 -20.54 -14.94 7.50
CA PHE A 99 -21.11 -13.96 8.42
C PHE A 99 -20.10 -12.89 8.90
N PHE A 100 -18.81 -13.09 8.66
CA PHE A 100 -17.75 -12.19 9.11
C PHE A 100 -17.61 -11.00 8.16
N ARG A 101 -17.94 -9.80 8.64
CA ARG A 101 -17.89 -8.53 7.86
C ARG A 101 -17.27 -7.40 8.69
N PRO A 102 -15.99 -7.51 9.06
CA PRO A 102 -15.36 -6.61 10.04
C PRO A 102 -15.40 -5.14 9.61
N GLN A 103 -15.13 -4.83 8.33
CA GLN A 103 -15.17 -3.44 7.87
C GLN A 103 -16.59 -2.84 7.86
N ALA A 104 -17.62 -3.65 7.57
CA ALA A 104 -19.01 -3.18 7.61
C ALA A 104 -19.47 -2.94 9.05
N TRP A 105 -19.02 -3.77 10.00
CA TRP A 105 -19.33 -3.60 11.42
C TRP A 105 -18.62 -2.42 12.04
N ALA A 106 -17.36 -2.19 11.64
CA ALA A 106 -16.65 -0.98 12.01
C ALA A 106 -17.40 0.23 11.44
N GLY A 107 -17.77 0.22 10.16
CA GLY A 107 -18.45 1.34 9.51
C GLY A 107 -17.47 2.42 9.06
N VAL A 108 -18.01 3.60 8.72
CA VAL A 108 -17.24 4.73 8.16
C VAL A 108 -16.61 5.53 9.29
N HIS A 109 -15.28 5.66 9.27
CA HIS A 109 -14.51 6.42 10.28
C HIS A 109 -13.48 7.37 9.66
N GLN A 110 -13.22 7.26 8.36
CA GLN A 110 -12.38 8.19 7.62
C GLN A 110 -13.17 8.64 6.39
N PRO A 111 -14.22 9.45 6.58
CA PRO A 111 -15.17 9.75 5.51
C PRO A 111 -14.45 10.43 4.34
N VAL A 112 -14.69 9.92 3.14
CA VAL A 112 -14.25 10.49 1.87
C VAL A 112 -15.48 10.73 1.01
N ASN A 113 -15.72 11.99 0.66
CA ASN A 113 -16.68 12.35 -0.37
C ASN A 113 -15.91 12.61 -1.67
N SER A 114 -15.88 11.64 -2.56
CA SER A 114 -15.03 11.71 -3.75
C SER A 114 -15.44 12.83 -4.72
N ALA A 115 -16.74 13.11 -4.87
CA ALA A 115 -17.21 14.26 -5.63
C ALA A 115 -16.62 15.58 -5.09
N GLN A 116 -16.65 15.76 -3.77
CA GLN A 116 -16.14 16.97 -3.13
C GLN A 116 -14.61 17.03 -3.11
N GLU A 117 -13.95 15.94 -2.74
CA GLU A 117 -12.51 15.91 -2.46
C GLU A 117 -11.67 15.73 -3.72
N PHE A 118 -12.16 14.99 -4.72
CA PHE A 118 -11.40 14.69 -5.93
C PHE A 118 -11.75 15.61 -7.11
N VAL A 119 -12.91 16.28 -7.08
CA VAL A 119 -13.35 17.16 -8.19
C VAL A 119 -13.58 18.59 -7.72
N LEU A 120 -14.55 18.82 -6.83
CA LEU A 120 -15.00 20.18 -6.54
C LEU A 120 -13.97 21.01 -5.77
N THR A 121 -13.33 20.45 -4.73
CA THR A 121 -12.30 21.15 -3.95
C THR A 121 -11.07 21.52 -4.79
N PRO A 122 -10.50 20.61 -5.60
CA PRO A 122 -9.42 20.98 -6.54
C PRO A 122 -9.82 22.08 -7.53
N LEU A 123 -11.03 22.03 -8.09
CA LEU A 123 -11.53 23.08 -8.99
C LEU A 123 -11.71 24.42 -8.27
N GLN A 124 -12.17 24.41 -7.02
CA GLN A 124 -12.27 25.62 -6.19
C GLN A 124 -10.89 26.25 -5.97
N LEU A 125 -9.85 25.45 -5.69
CA LEU A 125 -8.48 25.96 -5.57
C LEU A 125 -7.99 26.58 -6.89
N ALA A 126 -8.28 25.96 -8.03
CA ALA A 126 -7.92 26.47 -9.35
C ALA A 126 -8.71 27.75 -9.73
N SER A 127 -9.94 27.91 -9.23
CA SER A 127 -10.83 29.03 -9.55
C SER A 127 -10.27 30.40 -9.15
N GLY A 128 -9.35 30.45 -8.19
CA GLY A 128 -8.67 31.69 -7.80
C GLY A 128 -7.79 32.27 -8.91
N SER A 129 -7.38 31.45 -9.88
CA SER A 129 -6.55 31.85 -11.03
C SER A 129 -7.31 31.86 -12.36
N ASP A 130 -8.54 31.33 -12.42
CA ASP A 130 -9.33 31.23 -13.65
C ASP A 130 -10.81 31.60 -13.41
N PRO A 131 -11.27 32.77 -13.90
CA PRO A 131 -12.65 33.22 -13.77
C PRO A 131 -13.68 32.27 -14.43
N SER A 132 -13.29 31.51 -15.45
CA SER A 132 -14.19 30.58 -16.13
C SER A 132 -14.56 29.40 -15.22
N ILE A 133 -13.59 28.87 -14.46
CA ILE A 133 -13.81 27.82 -13.46
C ILE A 133 -14.70 28.35 -12.34
N SER A 134 -14.45 29.59 -11.87
CA SER A 134 -15.30 30.22 -10.84
C SER A 134 -16.76 30.33 -11.30
N SER A 135 -16.99 30.79 -12.53
CA SER A 135 -18.33 30.86 -13.12
C SER A 135 -18.99 29.49 -13.24
N ALA A 136 -18.26 28.47 -13.69
CA ALA A 136 -18.79 27.11 -13.85
C ALA A 136 -19.15 26.48 -12.49
N LEU A 137 -18.32 26.67 -11.46
CA LEU A 137 -18.62 26.19 -10.11
C LEU A 137 -19.83 26.89 -9.51
N ASN A 138 -19.98 28.20 -9.72
CA ASN A 138 -21.17 28.93 -9.27
C ASN A 138 -22.43 28.41 -9.96
N GLN A 139 -22.36 28.10 -11.27
CA GLN A 139 -23.47 27.51 -12.00
C GLN A 139 -23.81 26.10 -11.51
N PHE A 140 -22.81 25.28 -11.19
CA PHE A 140 -23.02 23.92 -10.70
C PHE A 140 -23.66 23.88 -9.30
N ASN A 141 -23.32 24.85 -8.44
CA ASN A 141 -23.84 24.93 -7.07
C ASN A 141 -25.17 25.69 -6.94
N ALA A 142 -25.66 26.31 -8.02
CA ALA A 142 -26.92 27.07 -8.05
C ALA A 142 -28.13 26.14 -8.18
#